data_AF-A0AB39Q5Y7-F1
#
_entry.id   AF-A0AB39Q5Y7-F1
#
_cell.length_a   1.000
_cell.length_b   1.000
_cell.length_c   1.000
_cell.angle_alpha   90.00
_cell.angle_beta   90.00
_cell.angle_gamma   90.00
#
_symmetry.space_group_name_H-M   'P 1'
#
loop_
_entity.id
_entity.type
_entity.pdbx_description
1 polymer ?
#
loop_
_entity_poly.entity_id
_entity_poly.type
_entity_poly.pdbx_seq_one_letter_code
_entity_poly.pdbx_strand_id
1 'polypeptide(L)'
;MTLHAIEITLTRAVGTVELKAAQQGSRLPLAACKDHTRLVVLVSAKNEHKAMRKIWQRLDDTLPIDVLCSLFPSSDGQYRMSIPMTEQAWQQIRAQAATAGQSPEDHLREAVAQALARDRSTRRSRLDCQLSTLLSTFTPEEITAAAARRIRPPGCPPDGPYGSREE
;
A
#
# COMPACT_ATOMS: atom_id res chain seq x y z
N MET A 1 11.17 -0.75 26.19
CA MET A 1 10.48 0.07 25.16
C MET A 1 10.56 -0.69 23.84
N THR A 2 9.49 -0.69 23.05
CA THR A 2 9.45 -1.38 21.76
C THR A 2 9.65 -0.39 20.61
N LEU A 3 10.35 -0.82 19.56
CA LEU A 3 10.50 -0.05 18.33
C LEU A 3 9.34 -0.40 17.39
N HIS A 4 8.68 0.62 16.88
CA HIS A 4 7.58 0.51 15.93
C HIS A 4 8.02 1.06 14.58
N ALA A 5 7.94 0.24 13.54
CA ALA A 5 8.18 0.66 12.17
C ALA A 5 6.87 1.15 11.55
N ILE A 6 6.85 2.42 11.14
CA ILE A 6 5.67 3.08 10.59
C ILE A 6 6.02 3.59 9.19
N GLU A 7 5.21 3.23 8.19
CA GLU A 7 5.20 3.85 6.87
C GLU A 7 4.37 5.14 6.93
N ILE A 8 4.88 6.19 6.31
CA ILE A 8 4.23 7.49 6.13
C ILE A 8 3.99 7.66 4.65
N THR A 9 2.72 7.72 4.25
CA THR A 9 2.32 8.14 2.89
C THR A 9 2.12 9.64 2.89
N LEU A 10 2.63 10.33 1.87
CA LEU A 10 2.55 11.77 1.70
C LEU A 10 1.60 12.13 0.56
N THR A 11 0.90 13.25 0.69
CA THR A 11 -0.01 13.75 -0.37
C THR A 11 0.75 14.25 -1.61
N ARG A 12 2.03 14.59 -1.47
CA ARG A 12 2.94 14.94 -2.56
C ARG A 12 4.36 14.45 -2.27
N ALA A 13 5.16 14.32 -3.33
CA ALA A 13 6.59 14.07 -3.16
C ALA A 13 7.27 15.23 -2.40
N VAL A 14 8.20 14.88 -1.50
CA VAL A 14 8.98 15.84 -0.72
C VAL A 14 10.41 15.92 -1.22
N GLY A 15 10.95 17.14 -1.28
CA GLY A 15 12.32 17.37 -1.69
C GLY A 15 13.34 16.94 -0.62
N THR A 16 14.60 16.82 -1.01
CA THR A 16 15.70 16.47 -0.10
C THR A 16 15.90 17.51 1.01
N VAL A 17 15.68 18.79 0.72
CA VAL A 17 15.79 19.90 1.69
C VAL A 17 14.67 19.81 2.73
N GLU A 18 13.42 19.62 2.30
CA GLU A 18 12.24 19.45 3.15
C GLU A 18 12.39 18.23 4.07
N LEU A 19 12.83 17.10 3.51
CA LEU A 19 13.10 15.88 4.28
C LEU A 19 14.21 16.08 5.33
N LYS A 20 15.30 16.76 4.98
CA LYS A 20 16.40 17.05 5.92
C LYS A 20 15.93 17.96 7.06
N ALA A 21 15.13 18.98 6.76
CA ALA A 21 14.54 19.85 7.78
C ALA A 21 13.62 19.06 8.72
N ALA A 22 12.76 18.18 8.17
CA ALA A 22 11.88 17.33 8.96
C ALA A 22 12.66 16.35 9.86
N GLN A 23 13.75 15.74 9.37
CA GLN A 23 14.64 14.88 10.17
C GLN A 23 15.28 15.66 11.33
N GLN A 24 15.79 16.87 11.06
CA GLN A 24 16.44 17.70 12.07
C GLN A 24 15.46 18.18 13.15
N GLY A 25 14.28 18.65 12.77
CA GLY A 25 13.26 19.14 13.70
C GLY A 25 12.63 18.04 14.55
N SER A 26 12.30 16.90 13.95
CA SER A 26 11.61 15.80 14.64
C SER A 26 12.54 14.91 15.48
N ARG A 27 13.83 14.87 15.15
CA ARG A 27 14.82 13.91 15.68
C ARG A 27 14.39 12.46 15.49
N LEU A 28 13.63 12.18 14.43
CA LEU A 28 13.21 10.83 14.06
C LEU A 28 14.07 10.33 12.87
N PRO A 29 14.50 9.06 12.88
CA PRO A 29 15.20 8.48 11.75
C PRO A 29 14.19 8.23 10.61
N LEU A 30 14.28 9.02 9.54
CA LEU A 30 13.42 8.90 8.36
C LEU A 30 14.21 8.33 7.18
N ALA A 31 13.65 7.33 6.50
CA ALA A 31 14.15 6.83 5.22
C ALA A 31 13.08 7.05 4.15
N ALA A 32 13.46 7.57 2.98
CA ALA A 32 12.53 7.82 1.88
C ALA A 32 12.57 6.71 0.83
N CYS A 33 11.41 6.39 0.25
CA CYS A 33 11.29 5.61 -0.97
C CYS A 33 11.79 6.41 -2.18
N LYS A 34 12.09 5.73 -3.29
CA LYS A 34 12.59 6.32 -4.55
C LYS A 34 11.68 7.41 -5.11
N ASP A 35 10.38 7.30 -4.91
CA ASP A 35 9.39 8.27 -5.38
C ASP A 35 9.22 9.48 -4.45
N HIS A 36 9.84 9.47 -3.27
CA HIS A 36 9.71 10.50 -2.23
C HIS A 36 8.27 10.77 -1.77
N THR A 37 7.33 9.88 -2.06
CA THR A 37 5.93 9.95 -1.58
C THR A 37 5.68 9.04 -0.38
N ARG A 38 6.63 8.16 -0.08
CA ARG A 38 6.60 7.23 1.05
C ARG A 38 7.85 7.36 1.88
N LEU A 39 7.69 7.45 3.19
CA LEU A 39 8.78 7.42 4.15
C LEU A 39 8.59 6.26 5.13
N VAL A 40 9.67 5.75 5.68
CA VAL A 40 9.65 4.80 6.80
C VAL A 40 10.34 5.44 8.00
N VAL A 41 9.72 5.30 9.16
CA VAL A 41 10.25 5.80 10.43
C VAL A 41 10.24 4.72 11.50
N LEU A 42 11.31 4.69 12.31
CA LEU A 42 11.38 3.86 13.52
C LEU A 42 11.14 4.72 14.75
N VAL A 43 10.11 4.38 15.53
CA VAL A 43 9.71 5.15 16.71
C VAL A 43 9.66 4.25 17.93
N SER A 44 10.44 4.61 18.96
CA SER A 44 10.32 4.00 20.29
C SER A 44 9.09 4.52 21.02
N ALA A 45 8.19 3.61 21.41
CA ALA A 45 6.95 3.90 22.12
C ALA A 45 6.46 2.70 22.95
N LYS A 46 5.45 2.91 23.81
CA LYS A 46 4.81 1.82 24.59
C LYS A 46 3.94 0.93 23.70
N ASN A 47 3.29 1.50 22.69
CA ASN A 47 2.43 0.81 21.72
C ASN A 47 2.38 1.62 20.41
N GLU A 48 1.85 1.00 19.37
CA GLU A 48 1.74 1.59 18.02
C GLU A 48 0.95 2.89 18.01
N HIS A 49 -0.15 2.99 18.75
CA HIS A 49 -0.96 4.20 18.82
C HIS A 49 -0.15 5.40 19.35
N LYS A 50 0.68 5.18 20.39
CA LYS A 50 1.59 6.20 20.90
C LYS A 50 2.71 6.52 19.92
N ALA A 51 3.18 5.54 19.14
CA ALA A 51 4.15 5.78 18.07
C ALA A 51 3.56 6.70 16.98
N MET A 52 2.37 6.38 16.47
CA MET A 52 1.67 7.19 15.46
C MET A 52 1.37 8.60 15.96
N ARG A 53 0.85 8.74 17.18
CA ARG A 53 0.60 10.07 17.78
C ARG A 53 1.88 10.90 17.88
N LYS A 54 3.02 10.26 18.22
CA LYS A 54 4.32 10.94 18.30
C LYS A 54 4.83 11.37 16.93
N ILE A 55 4.50 10.63 15.87
CA ILE A 55 4.81 11.00 14.49
C ILE A 55 3.99 12.22 14.09
N TRP A 56 2.66 12.20 14.24
CA TRP A 56 1.80 13.36 13.99
C TRP A 56 2.31 14.60 14.72
N GLN A 57 2.49 14.53 16.03
CA GLN A 57 2.96 15.67 16.82
C GLN A 57 4.31 16.26 16.40
N ARG A 58 5.16 15.50 15.71
CA ARG A 58 6.51 15.93 15.33
C ARG A 58 6.66 16.27 13.86
N LEU A 59 5.77 15.77 13.02
CA LEU A 59 5.92 15.84 11.57
C LEU A 59 4.74 16.49 10.86
N ASP A 60 3.56 16.60 11.49
CA ASP A 60 2.34 17.14 10.86
C ASP A 60 2.55 18.55 10.28
N ASP A 61 3.25 19.42 11.02
CA ASP A 61 3.55 20.79 10.56
C ASP A 61 4.69 20.87 9.54
N THR A 62 5.42 19.78 9.31
CA THR A 62 6.66 19.78 8.49
C THR A 62 6.58 18.93 7.23
N LEU A 63 5.66 17.97 7.19
CA LEU A 63 5.50 17.05 6.08
C LEU A 63 4.02 16.97 5.70
N PRO A 64 3.70 16.86 4.41
CA PRO A 64 2.33 16.77 3.93
C PRO A 64 1.79 15.33 4.10
N ILE A 65 1.63 14.88 5.34
CA ILE A 65 1.26 13.50 5.68
C ILE A 65 -0.19 13.22 5.25
N ASP A 66 -0.37 12.15 4.48
CA ASP A 66 -1.66 11.62 4.09
C ASP A 66 -2.11 10.50 5.04
N VAL A 67 -1.26 9.49 5.26
CA VAL A 67 -1.60 8.32 6.08
C VAL A 67 -0.37 7.82 6.82
N LEU A 68 -0.56 7.40 8.08
CA LEU A 68 0.42 6.58 8.79
C LEU A 68 -0.06 5.14 8.81
N CYS A 69 0.81 4.19 8.47
CA CYS A 69 0.50 2.76 8.49
C CYS A 69 1.58 2.00 9.28
N SER A 70 1.21 1.02 10.10
CA SER A 70 2.21 0.10 10.65
C SER A 70 2.85 -0.69 9.51
N LEU A 71 4.17 -0.82 9.52
CA LEU A 71 4.88 -1.57 8.47
C LEU A 71 4.68 -3.09 8.63
N PHE A 72 4.47 -3.53 9.86
CA PHE A 72 4.22 -4.91 10.22
C PHE A 72 2.83 -5.04 10.85
N PRO A 73 2.17 -6.19 10.68
CA PRO A 73 0.92 -6.45 11.38
C PRO A 73 1.19 -6.64 12.88
N SER A 74 0.22 -6.24 13.71
CA SER A 74 0.22 -6.57 15.14
C SER A 74 -0.01 -8.07 15.38
N SER A 75 0.02 -8.48 16.65
CA SER A 75 -0.13 -9.90 17.04
C SER A 75 -1.47 -10.53 16.64
N ASP A 76 -2.46 -9.71 16.33
CA ASP A 76 -3.78 -10.11 15.80
C ASP A 76 -3.80 -10.19 14.26
N GLY A 77 -2.66 -9.98 13.59
CA GLY A 77 -2.54 -9.99 12.13
C GLY A 77 -3.03 -8.70 11.45
N GLN A 78 -3.43 -7.68 12.21
CA GLN A 78 -3.98 -6.44 11.65
C GLN A 78 -2.91 -5.37 11.47
N TYR A 79 -3.07 -4.57 10.42
CA TYR A 79 -2.30 -3.33 10.26
C TYR A 79 -3.05 -2.19 10.93
N ARG A 80 -2.32 -1.31 11.62
CA ARG A 80 -2.90 -0.07 12.11
C ARG A 80 -2.69 1.04 11.11
N MET A 81 -3.73 1.84 10.94
CA MET A 81 -3.70 3.04 10.11
C MET A 81 -4.17 4.24 10.93
N SER A 82 -3.54 5.39 10.72
CA SER A 82 -4.00 6.67 11.22
C SER A 82 -4.18 7.60 10.03
N ILE A 83 -5.43 7.99 9.81
CA ILE A 83 -5.87 8.73 8.63
C ILE A 83 -6.45 10.06 9.14
N PRO A 84 -5.98 11.21 8.66
CA PRO A 84 -6.58 12.49 8.98
C PRO A 84 -7.97 12.55 8.35
N MET A 85 -8.94 13.01 9.14
CA MET A 85 -10.32 13.16 8.69
C MET A 85 -10.80 14.56 9.02
N THR A 86 -11.61 15.13 8.13
CA THR A 86 -12.34 16.35 8.45
C THR A 86 -13.36 16.05 9.55
N GLU A 87 -13.70 17.06 10.36
CA GLU A 87 -14.71 16.89 11.41
C GLU A 87 -16.04 16.42 10.82
N GLN A 88 -16.43 16.94 9.66
CA GLN A 88 -17.64 16.49 8.95
C GLN A 88 -17.59 15.00 8.60
N ALA A 89 -16.48 14.52 8.03
CA ALA A 89 -16.33 13.10 7.68
C ALA A 89 -16.36 12.22 8.93
N TRP A 90 -15.70 12.65 10.01
CA TRP A 90 -15.72 11.94 11.28
C TRP A 90 -17.13 11.85 11.89
N GLN A 91 -17.89 12.93 11.87
CA GLN A 91 -19.28 12.93 12.36
C GLN A 91 -20.18 12.02 11.51
N GLN A 92 -19.98 11.99 10.19
CA GLN A 92 -20.70 11.06 9.30
C GLN A 92 -20.40 9.60 9.64
N ILE A 93 -19.12 9.25 9.82
CA ILE A 93 -18.71 7.89 10.22
C ILE A 93 -19.33 7.52 11.57
N ARG A 94 -19.31 8.43 12.55
CA ARG A 94 -19.93 8.20 13.87
C ARG A 94 -21.43 7.97 13.77
N ALA A 95 -22.14 8.74 12.96
CA ALA A 95 -23.59 8.59 12.77
C ALA A 95 -23.94 7.25 12.10
N GLN A 96 -23.18 6.87 11.07
CA GLN A 96 -23.35 5.59 10.38
C GLN A 96 -23.04 4.40 11.29
N ALA A 97 -21.94 4.47 12.04
CA ALA A 97 -21.56 3.44 13.01
C ALA A 97 -22.63 3.30 14.12
N ALA A 98 -23.17 4.41 14.63
CA ALA A 98 -24.24 4.39 15.61
C ALA A 98 -25.51 3.72 15.08
N THR A 99 -25.87 3.96 13.81
CA THR A 99 -27.03 3.32 13.16
C THR A 99 -26.79 1.81 12.98
N ALA A 100 -25.55 1.40 12.76
CA ALA A 100 -25.15 -0.01 12.67
C ALA A 100 -24.93 -0.69 14.04
N GLY A 101 -25.01 0.05 15.16
CA GLY A 101 -24.70 -0.49 16.50
C GLY A 101 -23.23 -0.86 16.69
N GLN A 102 -22.32 -0.24 15.94
CA GLN A 102 -20.89 -0.51 15.91
C GLN A 102 -20.07 0.65 16.48
N SER A 103 -18.82 0.39 16.84
CA SER A 103 -17.85 1.48 17.04
C SER A 103 -17.50 2.14 15.69
N PRO A 104 -17.15 3.43 15.65
CA PRO A 104 -16.68 4.10 14.43
C PRO A 104 -15.50 3.37 13.77
N GLU A 105 -14.58 2.82 14.56
CA GLU A 105 -13.41 2.08 14.09
C GLU A 105 -13.79 0.75 13.44
N ASP A 106 -14.73 0.01 14.04
CA ASP A 106 -15.20 -1.26 13.47
C ASP A 106 -15.99 -1.03 12.19
N HIS A 107 -16.85 0.00 12.18
CA HIS A 107 -17.60 0.41 11.01
C HIS A 107 -16.67 0.79 9.86
N LEU A 108 -15.65 1.61 10.13
CA LEU A 108 -14.66 2.00 9.12
C LEU A 108 -13.86 0.78 8.63
N ARG A 109 -13.45 -0.12 9.52
CA ARG A 109 -12.73 -1.35 9.15
C ARG A 109 -13.57 -2.20 8.18
N GLU A 110 -14.84 -2.40 8.50
CA GLU A 110 -15.76 -3.15 7.66
C GLU A 110 -15.99 -2.47 6.31
N ALA A 111 -16.24 -1.15 6.31
CA ALA A 111 -16.42 -0.38 5.08
C ALA A 111 -15.20 -0.47 4.13
N VAL A 112 -13.98 -0.36 4.68
CA VAL A 112 -12.73 -0.52 3.92
C VAL A 112 -12.59 -1.94 3.40
N ALA A 113 -12.86 -2.97 4.22
CA ALA A 113 -12.79 -4.36 3.79
C ALA A 113 -13.78 -4.65 2.64
N GLN A 114 -15.01 -4.15 2.74
CA GLN A 114 -16.03 -4.27 1.70
C GLN A 114 -15.64 -3.51 0.42
N ALA A 115 -15.05 -2.31 0.54
CA ALA A 115 -14.56 -1.55 -0.62
C ALA A 115 -13.43 -2.31 -1.34
N LEU A 116 -12.48 -2.87 -0.60
CA LEU A 116 -11.40 -3.69 -1.16
C LEU A 116 -11.92 -4.98 -1.82
N ALA A 117 -12.90 -5.64 -1.21
CA ALA A 117 -13.53 -6.82 -1.81
C ALA A 117 -14.22 -6.49 -3.14
N ARG A 118 -14.93 -5.36 -3.20
CA ARG A 118 -15.58 -4.86 -4.43
C ARG A 118 -14.56 -4.50 -5.52
N ASP A 119 -13.48 -3.80 -5.18
CA ASP A 119 -12.42 -3.48 -6.14
C ASP A 119 -11.76 -4.74 -6.71
N ARG A 120 -11.42 -5.71 -5.86
CA ARG A 120 -10.86 -7.01 -6.31
C ARG A 120 -11.81 -7.76 -7.24
N SER A 121 -13.09 -7.82 -6.89
CA SER A 121 -14.12 -8.44 -7.73
C SER A 121 -14.22 -7.73 -9.08
N THR A 122 -14.26 -6.39 -9.09
CA THR A 122 -14.33 -5.58 -10.31
C THR A 122 -13.12 -5.81 -11.22
N ARG A 123 -11.90 -5.83 -10.64
CA ARG A 123 -10.67 -6.11 -11.40
C ARG A 123 -10.68 -7.52 -11.99
N ARG A 124 -11.14 -8.52 -11.24
CA ARG A 124 -11.27 -9.89 -11.72
C ARG A 124 -12.25 -9.98 -12.89
N SER A 125 -13.45 -9.42 -12.75
CA SER A 125 -14.44 -9.38 -13.82
C SER A 125 -13.91 -8.68 -15.07
N ARG A 126 -13.18 -7.57 -14.90
CA ARG A 126 -12.52 -6.89 -16.03
C ARG A 126 -11.50 -7.79 -16.73
N LEU A 127 -10.66 -8.49 -15.97
CA LEU A 127 -9.67 -9.41 -16.52
C LEU A 127 -10.35 -10.58 -17.25
N ASP A 128 -11.41 -11.15 -16.68
CA ASP A 128 -12.17 -12.24 -17.30
C ASP A 128 -12.81 -11.79 -18.63
N CYS A 129 -13.41 -10.59 -18.66
CA CYS A 129 -13.94 -10.01 -19.90
C CYS A 129 -12.86 -9.78 -20.97
N GLN A 130 -11.69 -9.27 -20.55
CA GLN A 130 -10.55 -9.07 -21.47
C GLN A 130 -10.03 -10.39 -22.02
N LEU A 131 -9.90 -11.41 -21.17
CA LEU A 131 -9.46 -12.75 -21.59
C LEU A 131 -10.47 -13.41 -22.52
N SER A 132 -11.76 -13.32 -22.22
CA SER A 132 -12.83 -13.82 -23.09
C SER A 132 -12.81 -13.16 -24.46
N THR A 133 -12.57 -11.84 -24.50
CA THR A 133 -12.41 -11.10 -25.77
C THR A 133 -11.21 -11.63 -26.56
N LEU A 134 -10.06 -11.82 -25.91
CA LEU A 134 -8.86 -12.37 -26.58
C LEU A 134 -9.10 -13.78 -27.12
N LEU A 135 -9.71 -14.66 -26.32
CA LEU A 135 -10.01 -16.04 -26.71
C LEU A 135 -11.08 -16.17 -27.80
N SER A 136 -11.90 -15.14 -28.01
CA SER A 136 -12.83 -15.09 -29.14
C SER A 136 -12.15 -14.76 -30.47
N THR A 137 -10.95 -14.15 -30.42
CA THR A 137 -10.22 -13.65 -31.60
C THR A 137 -8.99 -14.50 -31.91
N PHE A 138 -8.33 -15.06 -30.89
CA PHE A 138 -7.08 -15.79 -30.98
C PHE A 138 -7.17 -17.14 -30.31
N THR A 139 -6.33 -18.08 -30.74
CA THR A 139 -6.24 -19.37 -30.04
C THR A 139 -5.47 -19.22 -28.72
N PRO A 140 -5.68 -20.13 -27.75
CA PRO A 140 -4.91 -20.14 -26.50
C PRO A 140 -3.39 -20.20 -26.73
N GLU A 141 -2.93 -20.93 -27.76
CA GLU A 141 -1.52 -21.06 -28.12
C GLU A 141 -0.93 -19.72 -28.58
N GLU A 142 -1.67 -18.95 -29.38
CA GLU A 142 -1.22 -17.63 -29.84
C GLU A 142 -1.09 -16.64 -28.68
N ILE A 143 -2.07 -16.63 -27.77
CA ILE A 143 -2.08 -15.76 -26.59
C ILE A 143 -0.92 -16.12 -25.66
N THR A 144 -0.74 -17.40 -25.35
CA THR A 144 0.33 -17.88 -24.47
C THR A 144 1.72 -17.65 -25.07
N ALA A 145 1.91 -17.91 -26.37
CA ALA A 145 3.16 -17.60 -27.06
C ALA A 145 3.47 -16.10 -27.05
N ALA A 146 2.46 -15.23 -27.24
CA ALA A 146 2.63 -13.79 -27.14
C ALA A 146 2.98 -13.32 -25.72
N ALA A 147 2.34 -13.90 -24.70
CA ALA A 147 2.66 -13.62 -23.30
C ALA A 147 4.10 -14.04 -22.96
N ALA A 148 4.51 -15.24 -23.36
CA ALA A 148 5.86 -15.76 -23.14
C ALA A 148 6.93 -14.84 -23.76
N ARG A 149 6.70 -14.34 -24.98
CA ARG A 149 7.61 -13.37 -25.63
C ARG A 149 7.76 -12.06 -24.84
N ARG A 150 6.72 -11.60 -24.15
CA ARG A 150 6.74 -10.37 -23.35
C ARG A 150 7.33 -10.54 -21.95
N ILE A 151 7.09 -11.69 -21.33
CA ILE A 151 7.59 -12.00 -19.98
C ILE A 151 9.09 -12.32 -20.03
N ARG A 152 9.62 -12.73 -21.19
CA ARG A 152 11.04 -13.04 -21.35
C ARG A 152 11.90 -11.82 -20.99
N PRO A 153 12.79 -11.93 -20.01
CA PRO A 153 13.71 -10.85 -19.68
C PRO A 153 14.64 -10.57 -20.87
N PRO A 154 15.03 -9.30 -21.11
CA PRO A 154 16.00 -8.97 -22.14
C PRO A 154 17.32 -9.69 -21.83
N GLY A 155 17.76 -10.58 -22.73
CA GLY A 155 19.05 -11.26 -22.65
C GLY A 155 19.03 -12.78 -22.45
N CYS A 156 17.87 -13.43 -22.36
CA CYS A 156 17.81 -14.89 -22.33
C CYS A 156 17.80 -15.46 -23.77
N PRO A 157 18.86 -16.16 -24.23
CA PRO A 157 18.91 -16.71 -25.58
C PRO A 157 17.78 -17.73 -25.79
N PRO A 158 17.29 -17.91 -27.03
CA PRO A 158 16.37 -19.01 -27.33
C PRO A 158 17.07 -20.33 -27.02
N ASP A 159 16.42 -21.20 -26.25
CA ASP A 159 16.84 -22.58 -26.06
C ASP A 159 16.96 -23.22 -27.45
N GLY A 160 18.20 -23.31 -27.94
CA GLY A 160 18.52 -24.00 -29.17
C GLY A 160 18.20 -25.48 -28.99
N PRO A 161 17.64 -26.15 -30.02
CA PRO A 161 17.20 -27.53 -29.88
C PRO A 161 18.42 -28.42 -29.62
N TYR A 162 18.24 -29.35 -28.68
CA TYR A 162 18.97 -30.59 -28.50
C TYR A 162 19.98 -30.87 -29.63
N GLY A 163 21.27 -30.69 -29.31
CA GLY A 163 22.34 -31.28 -30.10
C GLY A 163 22.16 -32.79 -30.08
N SER A 164 21.72 -33.34 -31.21
CA SER A 164 21.88 -34.75 -31.55
C SER A 164 23.35 -35.12 -31.38
N ARG A 165 23.69 -35.81 -30.30
CA ARG A 165 24.91 -36.62 -30.23
C ARG A 165 24.54 -37.97 -30.81
N GLU A 166 24.79 -38.12 -32.10
CA GLU A 166 25.10 -39.42 -32.69
C GLU A 166 26.52 -39.79 -32.25
N GLU A 167 26.64 -40.84 -31.44
CA GLU A 167 27.76 -41.79 -31.46
C GLU A 167 27.19 -43.19 -31.21
#